data_AF-A0A0G4IAS1-F1
#
_entry.id   AF-A0A0G4IAS1-F1
#
_cell.length_a   1.000
_cell.length_b   1.000
_cell.length_c   1.000
_cell.angle_alpha   90.00
_cell.angle_beta   90.00
_cell.angle_gamma   90.00
#
_symmetry.space_group_name_H-M   'P 1'
#
loop_
_entity.id
_entity.type
_entity.pdbx_description
1 polymer ?
#
loop_
_entity_poly.entity_id
_entity_poly.type
_entity_poly.pdbx_seq_one_letter_code
_entity_poly.pdbx_strand_id
1 'polypeptide(L)'
;MVYTKPVPDYRQTLSAIPPCHPSFDSLNPLLVKDDVGKSKPSTRNLPEDGFTYGKALDRDEEGVREVTSLWVSHNARPRPEERIQDFRRLNKMATATGIVDPKGQTIQRSQRRDVTIRHLSGGLISQDNKNLPASHGPYTTYGRGIRPSTPVANVISHQFGRESQEKTAERYCKYLDNQRRTATTHKIKTTTAAIGHSVRAGTHQNAVANQSLRTPFKMTKFLKTDKRTETFAGVDWRKTLSQHAGAPPQESYPAEAPEPAGAPPACDDAAATLESALQDAN
;
A
#
# COMPACT_ATOMS: atom_id res chain seq x y z
N MET A 1 35.25 -75.52 35.82
CA MET A 1 35.06 -74.42 36.78
C MET A 1 34.34 -73.30 36.06
N VAL A 2 33.04 -73.16 36.33
CA VAL A 2 32.15 -72.19 35.64
C VAL A 2 31.97 -71.00 36.59
N TYR A 3 32.48 -69.84 36.20
CA TYR A 3 32.28 -68.58 36.93
C TYR A 3 30.98 -67.94 36.41
N THR A 4 29.90 -68.06 37.18
CA THR A 4 28.68 -67.25 36.97
C THR A 4 28.82 -65.95 37.76
N LYS A 5 28.82 -64.81 37.06
CA LYS A 5 28.73 -63.49 37.69
C LYS A 5 27.28 -63.28 38.18
N PRO A 6 27.06 -62.81 39.41
CA PRO A 6 25.71 -62.46 39.87
C PRO A 6 25.22 -61.21 39.13
N VAL A 7 24.00 -61.29 38.60
CA VAL A 7 23.27 -60.14 38.03
C VAL A 7 22.85 -59.26 39.21
N PRO A 8 23.25 -57.97 39.27
CA PRO A 8 22.73 -57.07 40.28
C PRO A 8 21.29 -56.69 39.92
N ASP A 9 20.34 -57.15 40.72
CA ASP A 9 18.95 -56.70 40.72
C ASP A 9 18.89 -55.22 41.14
N TYR A 10 18.84 -54.31 40.17
CA TYR A 10 18.67 -52.87 40.41
C TYR A 10 17.20 -52.46 40.59
N ARG A 11 16.35 -53.34 41.13
CA ARG A 11 15.03 -52.93 41.63
C ARG A 11 15.15 -52.33 43.03
N GLN A 12 15.78 -51.16 43.12
CA GLN A 12 15.62 -50.25 44.23
C GLN A 12 14.88 -48.99 43.76
N THR A 13 13.57 -49.01 44.02
CA THR A 13 12.78 -47.89 44.55
C THR A 13 13.06 -46.51 43.97
N LEU A 14 12.71 -46.31 42.70
CA LEU A 14 12.13 -45.02 42.33
C LEU A 14 10.75 -44.98 42.97
N SER A 15 10.59 -44.05 43.91
CA SER A 15 9.32 -43.61 44.46
C SER A 15 8.27 -43.58 43.36
N ALA A 16 7.25 -44.43 43.52
CA ALA A 16 6.05 -44.42 42.71
C ALA A 16 5.36 -43.05 42.87
N ILE A 17 5.74 -42.10 42.02
CA ILE A 17 4.88 -40.98 41.69
C ILE A 17 3.72 -41.63 40.90
N PRO A 18 2.47 -41.53 41.36
CA PRO A 18 1.35 -42.07 40.60
C PRO A 18 1.36 -41.45 39.19
N PRO A 19 0.94 -42.16 38.13
CA PRO A 19 0.67 -41.54 36.84
C PRO A 19 -0.52 -40.58 37.01
N CYS A 20 -0.26 -39.39 37.55
CA CYS A 20 -1.24 -38.34 37.65
C CYS A 20 -1.40 -37.71 36.27
N HIS A 21 -2.46 -38.17 35.61
CA HIS A 21 -3.15 -37.62 34.45
C HIS A 21 -2.84 -38.26 33.07
N PRO A 22 -3.87 -38.83 32.42
CA PRO A 22 -3.83 -39.18 31.01
C PRO A 22 -4.09 -37.90 30.20
N SER A 23 -3.06 -37.38 29.52
CA SER A 23 -3.14 -36.59 28.27
C SER A 23 -1.91 -35.70 28.00
N PHE A 24 -0.70 -36.15 28.33
CA PHE A 24 0.50 -35.43 27.85
C PHE A 24 0.65 -35.50 26.32
N ASP A 25 -0.07 -36.42 25.65
CA ASP A 25 -0.15 -36.52 24.19
C ASP A 25 -1.32 -35.72 23.59
N SER A 26 -1.75 -34.64 24.25
CA SER A 26 -2.74 -33.76 23.63
C SER A 26 -2.05 -32.88 22.58
N LEU A 27 -2.47 -32.99 21.32
CA LEU A 27 -2.03 -32.11 20.22
C LEU A 27 -2.52 -30.65 20.38
N ASN A 28 -3.22 -30.36 21.49
CA ASN A 28 -3.74 -29.03 21.78
C ASN A 28 -2.64 -28.16 22.42
N PRO A 29 -2.17 -27.10 21.76
CA PRO A 29 -1.09 -26.25 22.27
C PRO A 29 -1.42 -25.53 23.58
N LEU A 30 -2.70 -25.43 23.95
CA LEU A 30 -3.13 -24.79 25.20
C LEU A 30 -3.01 -25.70 26.43
N LEU A 31 -2.92 -27.02 26.23
CA LEU A 31 -2.88 -28.00 27.32
C LEU A 31 -1.47 -28.56 27.57
N VAL A 32 -0.54 -28.30 26.64
CA VAL A 32 0.86 -28.70 26.79
C VAL A 32 1.55 -27.81 27.80
N LYS A 33 2.01 -28.42 28.89
CA LYS A 33 2.77 -27.75 29.94
C LYS A 33 4.24 -27.64 29.54
N ASP A 34 4.87 -26.53 29.93
CA ASP A 34 6.30 -26.33 29.72
C ASP A 34 7.10 -27.02 30.83
N ASP A 35 8.16 -27.75 30.47
CA ASP A 35 9.14 -28.29 31.41
C ASP A 35 10.27 -27.28 31.60
N VAL A 36 10.69 -27.04 32.84
CA VAL A 36 11.67 -26.00 33.15
C VAL A 36 13.03 -26.40 32.58
N GLY A 37 13.60 -25.53 31.73
CA GLY A 37 14.92 -25.75 31.12
C GLY A 37 14.90 -26.60 29.83
N LYS A 38 13.73 -27.02 29.35
CA LYS A 38 13.58 -27.66 28.03
C LYS A 38 12.72 -26.80 27.11
N SER A 39 12.92 -26.96 25.80
CA SER A 39 12.01 -26.39 24.81
C SER A 39 10.63 -27.04 24.92
N LYS A 40 9.58 -26.28 24.62
CA LYS A 40 8.21 -26.82 24.54
C LYS A 40 8.18 -28.00 23.55
N PRO A 41 7.53 -29.12 23.89
CA PRO A 41 7.41 -30.22 22.94
C PRO A 41 6.53 -29.78 21.76
N SER A 42 6.84 -30.29 20.57
CA SER A 42 6.04 -29.93 19.40
C SER A 42 4.66 -30.55 19.49
N THR A 43 3.63 -29.73 19.24
CA THR A 43 2.22 -30.17 19.22
C THR A 43 1.74 -30.53 17.82
N ARG A 44 2.63 -30.52 16.83
CA ARG A 44 2.34 -30.86 15.44
C ARG A 44 3.05 -32.16 15.08
N ASN A 45 2.48 -32.91 14.14
CA ASN A 45 3.15 -34.07 13.56
C ASN A 45 4.35 -33.57 12.75
N LEU A 46 5.53 -33.72 13.32
CA LEU A 46 6.78 -33.44 12.61
C LEU A 46 7.15 -34.68 11.78
N PRO A 47 7.75 -34.49 10.59
CA PRO A 47 8.41 -35.57 9.90
C PRO A 47 9.54 -36.19 10.75
N GLU A 48 9.95 -37.41 10.36
CA GLU A 48 10.91 -38.25 11.10
C GLU A 48 12.25 -37.54 11.41
N ASP A 49 12.94 -38.05 12.42
CA ASP A 49 14.22 -37.55 12.92
C ASP A 49 15.32 -37.73 11.85
N GLY A 50 15.47 -36.73 11.00
CA GLY A 50 16.25 -36.80 9.76
C GLY A 50 15.72 -35.86 8.67
N PHE A 51 14.50 -35.36 8.82
CA PHE A 51 13.96 -34.34 7.93
C PHE A 51 14.67 -33.00 8.12
N THR A 52 15.27 -32.48 7.06
CA THR A 52 15.90 -31.16 7.06
C THR A 52 14.87 -30.09 6.76
N TYR A 53 14.58 -29.24 7.74
CA TYR A 53 13.69 -28.10 7.55
C TYR A 53 14.39 -26.97 6.79
N GLY A 54 13.62 -26.30 5.93
CA GLY A 54 14.08 -25.16 5.14
C GLY A 54 13.77 -25.33 3.65
N LYS A 55 13.88 -24.24 2.89
CA LYS A 55 13.87 -24.30 1.44
C LYS A 55 15.32 -24.52 1.00
N ALA A 56 15.59 -25.62 0.29
CA ALA A 56 16.87 -25.78 -0.38
C ALA A 56 17.10 -24.59 -1.31
N LEU A 57 18.30 -24.00 -1.28
CA LEU A 57 18.65 -23.04 -2.30
C LEU A 57 18.78 -23.80 -3.61
N ASP A 58 17.89 -23.47 -4.55
CA ASP A 58 18.06 -23.82 -5.95
C ASP A 58 19.34 -23.11 -6.41
N ARG A 59 20.47 -23.82 -6.41
CA ARG A 59 21.72 -23.29 -6.95
C ARG A 59 21.56 -23.23 -8.45
N ASP A 60 21.90 -22.09 -9.03
CA ASP A 60 21.98 -21.97 -10.49
C ASP A 60 22.89 -23.07 -11.03
N GLU A 61 22.47 -23.73 -12.11
CA GLU A 61 23.30 -24.75 -12.80
C GLU A 61 24.56 -24.12 -13.40
N GLU A 62 24.54 -22.81 -13.61
CA GLU A 62 25.64 -22.02 -14.14
C GLU A 62 26.56 -21.54 -13.01
N GLY A 63 27.84 -21.90 -13.09
CA GLY A 63 28.87 -21.40 -12.18
C GLY A 63 29.47 -20.07 -12.65
N VAL A 64 30.32 -19.49 -11.79
CA VAL A 64 31.03 -18.23 -12.09
C VAL A 64 31.86 -18.32 -13.37
N ARG A 65 32.40 -19.51 -13.67
CA ARG A 65 33.19 -19.75 -14.88
C ARG A 65 32.34 -19.58 -16.13
N GLU A 66 31.16 -20.17 -16.14
CA GLU A 66 30.23 -20.13 -17.26
C GLU A 66 29.75 -18.70 -17.48
N VAL A 67 29.36 -18.01 -16.40
CA VAL A 67 28.90 -16.60 -16.42
C VAL A 67 29.98 -15.64 -16.94
N THR A 68 31.26 -15.89 -16.64
CA THR A 68 32.36 -15.00 -17.06
C THR A 68 32.88 -15.29 -18.46
N SER A 69 32.81 -16.55 -18.92
CA SER A 69 33.40 -16.96 -20.20
C SER A 69 32.42 -17.05 -21.36
N LEU A 70 31.12 -17.24 -21.08
CA LEU A 70 30.09 -17.40 -22.10
C LEU A 70 29.14 -16.20 -22.12
N TRP A 71 29.31 -15.34 -23.11
CA TRP A 71 28.31 -14.32 -23.42
C TRP A 71 27.15 -14.98 -24.18
N VAL A 72 26.14 -15.43 -23.45
CA VAL A 72 24.91 -15.95 -24.06
C VAL A 72 24.05 -14.79 -24.54
N SER A 73 23.71 -14.78 -25.83
CA SER A 73 22.76 -13.82 -26.37
C SER A 73 21.40 -13.99 -25.70
N HIS A 74 20.78 -12.89 -25.27
CA HIS A 74 19.49 -12.92 -24.60
C HIS A 74 18.42 -13.62 -25.46
N ASN A 75 17.97 -14.79 -25.01
CA ASN A 75 16.80 -15.44 -25.57
C ASN A 75 15.56 -14.72 -25.05
N ALA A 76 14.82 -14.07 -25.96
CA ALA A 76 13.56 -13.44 -25.60
C ALA A 76 12.65 -14.48 -24.95
N ARG A 77 12.20 -14.19 -23.72
CA ARG A 77 11.21 -15.03 -23.05
C ARG A 77 10.03 -15.23 -24.01
N PRO A 78 9.53 -16.46 -24.18
CA PRO A 78 8.34 -16.68 -24.99
C PRO A 78 7.26 -15.76 -24.44
N ARG A 79 6.65 -14.97 -25.33
CA ARG A 79 5.55 -14.09 -24.94
C ARG A 79 4.53 -14.97 -24.21
N PRO A 80 4.04 -14.57 -23.01
CA PRO A 80 2.99 -15.32 -22.34
C PRO A 80 1.90 -15.63 -23.36
N GLU A 81 1.55 -16.91 -23.48
CA GLU A 81 0.70 -17.44 -24.54
C GLU A 81 -0.52 -16.54 -24.78
N GLU A 82 -0.90 -16.34 -26.04
CA GLU A 82 -1.99 -15.46 -26.47
C GLU A 82 -3.37 -15.86 -25.88
N ARG A 83 -3.42 -16.97 -25.13
CA ARG A 83 -4.63 -17.58 -24.59
C ARG A 83 -4.68 -17.65 -23.06
N ILE A 84 -4.10 -16.69 -22.36
CA ILE A 84 -4.37 -16.51 -20.93
C ILE A 84 -5.81 -16.02 -20.74
N GLN A 85 -6.58 -16.69 -19.86
CA GLN A 85 -7.96 -16.32 -19.56
C GLN A 85 -8.04 -15.01 -18.77
N ASP A 86 -9.00 -14.14 -19.12
CA ASP A 86 -9.27 -12.92 -18.36
C ASP A 86 -10.22 -13.21 -17.19
N PHE A 87 -9.64 -13.56 -16.05
CA PHE A 87 -10.39 -13.81 -14.82
C PHE A 87 -11.15 -12.59 -14.32
N ARG A 88 -10.73 -11.36 -14.63
CA ARG A 88 -11.46 -10.15 -14.21
C ARG A 88 -12.78 -10.04 -14.97
N ARG A 89 -12.73 -10.26 -16.28
CA ARG A 89 -13.93 -10.28 -17.11
C ARG A 89 -14.85 -11.45 -16.77
N LEU A 90 -14.28 -12.65 -16.57
CA LEU A 90 -15.05 -13.83 -16.14
C LEU A 90 -15.75 -13.61 -14.79
N ASN A 91 -15.07 -13.02 -13.80
CA ASN A 91 -15.68 -12.76 -12.49
C ASN A 91 -16.79 -11.69 -12.56
N LYS A 92 -16.64 -10.67 -13.43
CA LYS A 92 -17.72 -9.71 -13.70
C LYS A 92 -18.93 -10.39 -14.33
N MET A 93 -18.71 -11.30 -15.28
CA MET A 93 -19.79 -12.09 -15.88
C MET A 93 -20.45 -13.02 -14.86
N ALA A 94 -19.67 -13.66 -13.98
CA ALA A 94 -20.17 -14.49 -12.88
C ALA A 94 -21.13 -13.71 -11.98
N THR A 95 -20.69 -12.51 -11.59
CA THR A 95 -21.49 -11.61 -10.75
C THR A 95 -22.77 -11.18 -11.47
N ALA A 96 -22.69 -10.87 -12.78
CA ALA A 96 -23.87 -10.53 -13.59
C ALA A 96 -24.87 -11.68 -13.71
N THR A 97 -24.39 -12.93 -13.73
CA THR A 97 -25.22 -14.14 -13.73
C THR A 97 -25.71 -14.56 -12.33
N GLY A 98 -25.34 -13.83 -11.27
CA GLY A 98 -25.71 -14.16 -9.89
C GLY A 98 -24.89 -15.27 -9.24
N ILE A 99 -23.78 -15.69 -9.85
CA ILE A 99 -22.89 -16.72 -9.31
C ILE A 99 -21.93 -16.06 -8.32
N VAL A 100 -22.30 -16.11 -7.04
CA VAL A 100 -21.46 -15.61 -5.93
C VAL A 100 -20.61 -16.73 -5.32
N ASP A 101 -21.01 -17.99 -5.50
CA ASP A 101 -20.34 -19.14 -4.91
C ASP A 101 -18.98 -19.47 -5.55
N PRO A 102 -17.95 -19.83 -4.76
CA PRO A 102 -16.62 -20.13 -5.26
C PRO A 102 -16.59 -21.37 -6.16
N LYS A 103 -17.42 -22.38 -5.86
CA LYS A 103 -17.58 -23.59 -6.69
C LYS A 103 -18.20 -23.23 -8.04
N GLY A 104 -19.25 -22.40 -8.04
CA GLY A 104 -19.89 -21.91 -9.24
C GLY A 104 -18.96 -21.08 -10.12
N GLN A 105 -18.14 -20.21 -9.52
CA GLN A 105 -17.13 -19.44 -10.24
C GLN A 105 -16.07 -20.34 -10.89
N THR A 106 -15.65 -21.42 -10.21
CA THR A 106 -14.69 -22.39 -10.75
C THR A 106 -15.25 -23.12 -11.97
N ILE A 107 -16.50 -23.58 -11.88
CA ILE A 107 -17.22 -24.21 -12.98
C ILE A 107 -17.33 -23.24 -14.16
N GLN A 108 -17.72 -22.00 -13.91
CA GLN A 108 -17.87 -20.98 -14.94
C GLN A 108 -16.54 -20.64 -15.65
N ARG A 109 -15.43 -20.56 -14.91
CA ARG A 109 -14.08 -20.39 -15.48
C ARG A 109 -13.66 -21.59 -16.33
N SER A 110 -14.04 -22.80 -15.93
CA SER A 110 -13.72 -24.02 -16.69
C SER A 110 -14.52 -24.13 -18.00
N GLN A 111 -15.79 -23.68 -18.00
CA GLN A 111 -16.71 -23.74 -19.13
C GLN A 111 -16.44 -22.63 -20.15
N ARG A 112 -16.12 -21.41 -19.71
CA ARG A 112 -15.90 -20.24 -20.58
C ARG A 112 -14.41 -19.94 -20.78
N ARG A 113 -13.75 -20.74 -21.62
CA ARG A 113 -12.34 -20.55 -22.03
C ARG A 113 -12.15 -19.62 -23.24
N ASP A 114 -13.24 -19.07 -23.74
CA ASP A 114 -13.33 -18.09 -24.83
C ASP A 114 -12.96 -16.67 -24.39
N VAL A 115 -13.05 -16.41 -23.08
CA VAL A 115 -12.72 -15.09 -22.50
C VAL A 115 -11.22 -15.01 -22.22
N THR A 116 -10.45 -14.58 -23.21
CA THR A 116 -9.01 -14.34 -23.09
C THR A 116 -8.70 -12.88 -22.77
N ILE A 117 -7.56 -12.66 -22.12
CA ILE A 117 -6.99 -11.32 -21.98
C ILE A 117 -6.71 -10.85 -23.41
N ARG A 118 -7.42 -9.81 -23.85
CA ARG A 118 -7.00 -9.06 -25.02
C ARG A 118 -5.66 -8.44 -24.65
N HIS A 119 -4.56 -9.09 -25.02
CA HIS A 119 -3.30 -8.39 -25.06
C HIS A 119 -3.54 -7.16 -25.94
N LEU A 120 -3.18 -5.97 -25.45
CA LEU A 120 -3.04 -4.78 -26.30
C LEU A 120 -1.84 -4.97 -27.26
N SER A 121 -1.69 -6.17 -27.83
CA SER A 121 -0.67 -6.54 -28.80
C SER A 121 -0.97 -5.97 -30.19
N GLY A 122 -2.11 -5.31 -30.38
CA GLY A 122 -2.47 -4.68 -31.66
C GLY A 122 -3.30 -3.40 -31.53
N GLY A 123 -3.42 -2.80 -30.34
CA GLY A 123 -4.20 -1.57 -30.16
C GLY A 123 -3.55 -0.66 -29.14
N LEU A 124 -2.97 0.44 -29.61
CA LEU A 124 -2.59 1.64 -28.86
C LEU A 124 -1.34 1.59 -27.96
N ILE A 125 -0.62 0.47 -27.86
CA ILE A 125 0.74 0.45 -27.27
C ILE A 125 1.74 -0.06 -28.30
N SER A 126 2.21 0.87 -29.12
CA SER A 126 3.55 0.91 -29.72
C SER A 126 3.90 -0.23 -30.70
N GLN A 127 3.16 -0.29 -31.81
CA GLN A 127 3.83 -0.42 -33.12
C GLN A 127 4.26 0.94 -33.68
N ASP A 128 4.02 1.99 -32.90
CA ASP A 128 4.45 3.34 -33.13
C ASP A 128 5.97 3.35 -32.94
N ASN A 129 6.68 3.30 -34.06
CA ASN A 129 8.04 3.81 -34.24
C ASN A 129 9.13 3.12 -33.41
N LYS A 130 9.25 1.80 -33.52
CA LYS A 130 10.60 1.20 -33.43
C LYS A 130 11.33 1.41 -34.75
N ASN A 131 11.41 2.67 -35.21
CA ASN A 131 12.50 3.14 -36.05
C ASN A 131 13.75 3.12 -35.17
N LEU A 132 14.17 1.92 -34.80
CA LEU A 132 15.46 1.71 -34.16
C LEU A 132 16.47 2.14 -35.22
N PRO A 133 17.38 3.08 -34.91
CA PRO A 133 18.35 3.57 -35.88
C PRO A 133 19.21 2.44 -36.50
N ALA A 134 19.33 1.29 -35.82
CA ALA A 134 19.91 0.06 -36.37
C ALA A 134 19.24 -0.44 -37.68
N SER A 135 17.98 -0.07 -37.91
CA SER A 135 17.20 -0.42 -39.11
C SER A 135 17.47 0.51 -40.31
N HIS A 136 18.12 1.67 -40.11
CA HIS A 136 18.28 2.70 -41.14
C HIS A 136 19.66 2.70 -41.85
N GLY A 137 20.48 1.68 -41.61
CA GLY A 137 21.74 1.44 -42.34
C GLY A 137 23.02 1.72 -41.53
N PRO A 138 24.20 1.36 -42.07
CA PRO A 138 25.47 1.31 -41.35
C PRO A 138 26.03 2.68 -40.93
N TYR A 139 25.50 3.78 -41.45
CA TYR A 139 25.93 5.14 -41.12
C TYR A 139 25.07 5.82 -40.04
N THR A 140 24.15 5.07 -39.44
CA THR A 140 23.27 5.64 -38.44
C THR A 140 24.05 5.88 -37.15
N THR A 141 24.30 7.15 -36.84
CA THR A 141 25.05 7.56 -35.65
C THR A 141 24.12 7.57 -34.45
N TYR A 142 24.51 6.88 -33.39
CA TYR A 142 23.80 6.89 -32.12
C TYR A 142 24.22 8.11 -31.30
N GLY A 143 23.25 8.72 -30.63
CA GLY A 143 23.51 9.84 -29.72
C GLY A 143 22.42 10.90 -29.80
N ARG A 144 22.40 11.77 -28.80
CA ARG A 144 21.60 12.98 -28.84
C ARG A 144 22.39 14.02 -29.62
N GLY A 145 21.87 14.50 -30.75
CA GLY A 145 22.49 15.61 -31.46
C GLY A 145 22.79 16.77 -30.52
N ILE A 146 23.91 17.47 -30.75
CA ILE A 146 24.29 18.63 -29.95
C ILE A 146 23.12 19.62 -29.96
N ARG A 147 22.71 20.10 -28.79
CA ARG A 147 21.67 21.14 -28.69
C ARG A 147 22.12 22.33 -29.55
N PRO A 148 21.29 22.86 -30.46
CA PRO A 148 21.67 24.05 -31.20
C PRO A 148 22.00 25.16 -30.21
N SER A 149 23.02 25.98 -30.53
CA SER A 149 23.39 27.12 -29.70
C SER A 149 22.17 28.01 -29.49
N THR A 150 21.99 28.52 -28.26
CA THR A 150 20.93 29.47 -27.96
C THR A 150 21.05 30.69 -28.91
N PRO A 151 20.04 31.00 -29.73
CA PRO A 151 20.13 32.10 -30.69
C PRO A 151 20.33 33.42 -29.94
N VAL A 152 21.46 34.10 -30.20
CA VAL A 152 21.89 35.30 -29.48
C VAL A 152 20.87 36.44 -29.63
N ALA A 153 20.24 36.58 -30.79
CA ALA A 153 19.20 37.57 -31.03
C ALA A 153 18.03 37.46 -30.04
N ASN A 154 17.62 36.23 -29.69
CA ASN A 154 16.51 35.97 -28.76
C ASN A 154 16.90 36.23 -27.30
N VAL A 155 18.19 36.07 -26.97
CA VAL A 155 18.74 36.42 -25.65
C VAL A 155 18.78 37.93 -25.48
N ILE A 156 19.30 38.67 -26.47
CA ILE A 156 19.38 40.13 -26.46
C ILE A 156 17.98 40.76 -26.39
N SER A 157 17.02 40.22 -27.15
CA SER A 157 15.64 40.69 -27.14
C SER A 157 14.80 40.20 -25.95
N HIS A 158 15.42 39.51 -24.98
CA HIS A 158 14.75 39.00 -23.77
C HIS A 158 13.55 38.07 -24.04
N GLN A 159 13.49 37.42 -25.20
CA GLN A 159 12.36 36.57 -25.60
C GLN A 159 12.17 35.37 -24.65
N PHE A 160 13.27 34.76 -24.19
CA PHE A 160 13.20 33.63 -23.25
C PHE A 160 12.63 34.02 -21.89
N GLY A 161 12.90 35.25 -21.43
CA GLY A 161 12.32 35.76 -20.19
C GLY A 161 10.82 35.96 -20.33
N ARG A 162 10.40 36.59 -21.44
CA ARG A 162 8.98 36.78 -21.77
C ARG A 162 8.23 35.45 -21.89
N GLU A 163 8.74 34.49 -22.67
CA GLU A 163 8.14 33.16 -22.78
C GLU A 163 8.04 32.44 -21.42
N SER A 164 9.06 32.59 -20.56
CA SER A 164 9.06 31.98 -19.24
C SER A 164 7.97 32.57 -18.34
N GLN A 165 7.76 33.89 -18.40
CA GLN A 165 6.69 34.58 -17.70
C GLN A 165 5.32 34.12 -18.21
N GLU A 166 5.12 34.08 -19.53
CA GLU A 166 3.89 33.60 -20.18
C GLU A 166 3.57 32.15 -19.78
N LYS A 167 4.54 31.24 -19.90
CA LYS A 167 4.39 29.82 -19.50
C LYS A 167 4.09 29.67 -18.00
N THR A 168 4.57 30.59 -17.19
CA THR A 168 4.31 30.59 -15.74
C THR A 168 2.89 31.09 -15.47
N ALA A 169 2.47 32.18 -16.11
CA ALA A 169 1.10 32.68 -16.06
C ALA A 169 0.09 31.61 -16.53
N GLU A 170 0.34 30.95 -17.66
CA GLU A 170 -0.50 29.85 -18.15
C GLU A 170 -0.65 28.70 -17.15
N ARG A 171 0.45 28.33 -16.48
CA ARG A 171 0.43 27.27 -15.45
C ARG A 171 -0.43 27.67 -14.27
N TYR A 172 -0.34 28.90 -13.81
CA TYR A 172 -1.20 29.42 -12.74
C TYR A 172 -2.67 29.49 -13.17
N CYS A 173 -2.96 29.96 -14.38
CA CYS A 173 -4.33 29.97 -14.92
C CYS A 173 -4.94 28.57 -14.97
N LYS A 174 -4.20 27.57 -15.50
CA LYS A 174 -4.64 26.17 -15.53
C LYS A 174 -4.84 25.59 -14.14
N TYR A 175 -3.96 25.93 -13.19
CA TYR A 175 -4.10 25.50 -11.81
C TYR A 175 -5.37 26.05 -11.16
N LEU A 176 -5.66 27.35 -11.33
CA LEU A 176 -6.86 27.98 -10.79
C LEU A 176 -8.14 27.46 -11.45
N ASP A 177 -8.14 27.25 -12.77
CA ASP A 177 -9.26 26.62 -13.47
C ASP A 177 -9.50 25.19 -12.97
N ASN A 178 -8.44 24.40 -12.80
CA ASN A 178 -8.54 23.07 -12.20
C ASN A 178 -9.04 23.13 -10.75
N GLN A 179 -8.66 24.13 -9.95
CA GLN A 179 -9.23 24.33 -8.62
C GLN A 179 -10.72 24.67 -8.67
N ARG A 180 -11.14 25.56 -9.58
CA ARG A 180 -12.56 25.91 -9.78
C ARG A 180 -13.39 24.70 -10.23
N ARG A 181 -12.85 23.90 -11.15
CA ARG A 181 -13.45 22.64 -11.63
C ARG A 181 -13.43 21.54 -10.56
N THR A 182 -12.41 21.48 -9.71
CA THR A 182 -12.35 20.52 -8.59
C THR A 182 -13.24 20.90 -7.42
N ALA A 183 -13.48 22.19 -7.19
CA ALA A 183 -14.50 22.66 -6.25
C ALA A 183 -15.93 22.25 -6.71
N THR A 184 -16.14 22.09 -8.01
CA THR A 184 -17.39 21.52 -8.58
C THR A 184 -17.35 20.01 -8.79
N THR A 185 -16.23 19.35 -8.47
CA THR A 185 -16.05 17.90 -8.66
C THR A 185 -16.81 17.12 -7.59
N HIS A 186 -17.90 16.51 -8.05
CA HIS A 186 -18.67 15.40 -7.47
C HIS A 186 -18.68 15.29 -5.94
N LYS A 187 -19.79 15.72 -5.32
CA LYS A 187 -20.18 15.24 -3.99
C LYS A 187 -20.03 13.72 -3.95
N ILE A 188 -19.06 13.21 -3.19
CA ILE A 188 -18.87 11.77 -3.00
C ILE A 188 -20.19 11.27 -2.41
N LYS A 189 -20.93 10.49 -3.21
CA LYS A 189 -22.17 9.89 -2.73
C LYS A 189 -21.80 8.98 -1.57
N THR A 190 -22.24 9.33 -0.37
CA THR A 190 -22.07 8.49 0.81
C THR A 190 -22.70 7.13 0.51
N THR A 191 -21.92 6.06 0.67
CA THR A 191 -22.45 4.70 0.49
C THR A 191 -23.47 4.40 1.58
N THR A 192 -24.39 3.48 1.32
CA THR A 192 -25.39 3.03 2.31
C THR A 192 -24.73 2.53 3.60
N ALA A 193 -23.56 1.89 3.48
CA ALA A 193 -22.74 1.49 4.62
C ALA A 193 -22.23 2.69 5.44
N ALA A 194 -21.71 3.74 4.79
CA ALA A 194 -21.23 4.94 5.48
C ALA A 194 -22.34 5.66 6.25
N ILE A 195 -23.55 5.74 5.68
CA ILE A 195 -24.73 6.28 6.35
C ILE A 195 -25.13 5.42 7.55
N GLY A 196 -25.11 4.09 7.42
CA GLY A 196 -25.42 3.19 8.53
C GLY A 196 -24.43 3.31 9.70
N HIS A 197 -23.14 3.49 9.41
CA HIS A 197 -22.12 3.68 10.43
C HIS A 197 -22.19 5.05 11.11
N SER A 198 -22.51 6.13 10.40
CA SER A 198 -22.68 7.46 11.01
C SER A 198 -23.90 7.52 11.92
N VAL A 199 -25.02 6.90 11.53
CA VAL A 199 -26.23 6.80 12.36
C VAL A 199 -25.95 5.95 13.62
N ARG A 200 -25.24 4.82 13.48
CA ARG A 200 -24.87 3.99 14.63
C ARG A 200 -23.91 4.68 15.59
N ALA A 201 -22.97 5.49 15.09
CA ALA A 201 -22.10 6.29 15.93
C ALA A 201 -22.88 7.34 16.72
N GLY A 202 -23.82 8.03 16.08
CA GLY A 202 -24.70 9.01 16.73
C GLY A 202 -25.62 8.38 17.78
N THR A 203 -26.19 7.20 17.51
CA THR A 203 -27.01 6.50 18.50
C THR A 203 -26.20 5.95 19.67
N HIS A 204 -24.97 5.47 19.43
CA HIS A 204 -24.07 5.07 20.52
C HIS A 204 -23.67 6.25 21.39
N GLN A 205 -23.36 7.41 20.81
CA GLN A 205 -23.04 8.62 21.58
C GLN A 205 -24.24 9.09 22.41
N ASN A 206 -25.45 9.09 21.84
CA ASN A 206 -26.66 9.44 22.59
C ASN A 206 -27.01 8.40 23.66
N ALA A 207 -26.75 7.11 23.43
CA ALA A 207 -26.96 6.07 24.42
C ALA A 207 -25.96 6.19 25.59
N VAL A 208 -24.70 6.50 25.30
CA VAL A 208 -23.65 6.75 26.31
C VAL A 208 -23.95 8.03 27.10
N ALA A 209 -24.41 9.10 26.45
CA ALA A 209 -24.84 10.34 27.11
C ALA A 209 -26.09 10.15 28.00
N ASN A 210 -27.02 9.27 27.62
CA ASN A 210 -28.16 8.94 28.47
C ASN A 210 -27.79 7.98 29.62
N GLN A 211 -26.74 7.16 29.47
CA GLN A 211 -26.22 6.34 30.56
C GLN A 211 -25.50 7.18 31.63
N SER A 212 -24.86 8.30 31.27
CA SER A 212 -24.23 9.20 32.25
C SER A 212 -25.24 9.98 33.10
N LEU A 213 -26.51 10.07 32.69
CA LEU A 213 -27.60 10.66 33.49
C LEU A 213 -28.18 9.68 34.53
N ARG A 214 -27.90 8.39 34.41
CA ARG A 214 -28.29 7.41 35.44
C ARG A 214 -27.25 7.44 36.54
N THR A 215 -27.70 7.50 37.80
CA THR A 215 -26.80 7.36 38.95
C THR A 215 -26.05 6.01 38.82
N PRO A 216 -24.71 5.99 38.85
CA PRO A 216 -23.92 4.83 38.46
C PRO A 216 -24.11 3.61 39.36
N PHE A 217 -24.76 3.77 40.51
CA PHE A 217 -25.09 2.70 41.43
C PHE A 217 -26.55 2.83 41.88
N LYS A 218 -27.21 1.69 42.06
CA LYS A 218 -28.63 1.58 42.43
C LYS A 218 -28.86 1.86 43.93
N MET A 219 -27.81 1.82 44.74
CA MET A 219 -27.91 1.80 46.21
C MET A 219 -27.61 3.16 46.81
N THR A 220 -28.60 3.78 47.46
CA THR A 220 -28.52 5.15 48.00
C THR A 220 -27.34 5.41 48.92
N LYS A 221 -26.84 4.40 49.64
CA LYS A 221 -25.69 4.53 50.56
C LYS A 221 -24.37 4.94 49.89
N PHE A 222 -24.23 4.76 48.59
CA PHE A 222 -23.00 5.11 47.86
C PHE A 222 -23.11 6.45 47.10
N LEU A 223 -24.23 7.20 47.21
CA LEU A 223 -24.39 8.55 46.62
C LEU A 223 -23.45 9.59 47.22
N LYS A 224 -23.02 9.39 48.47
CA LYS A 224 -22.16 10.33 49.19
C LYS A 224 -20.68 9.98 49.15
N THR A 225 -20.30 8.90 48.46
CA THR A 225 -18.89 8.47 48.41
C THR A 225 -18.28 8.95 47.11
N ASP A 226 -17.32 9.87 47.20
CA ASP A 226 -16.59 10.35 46.04
C ASP A 226 -15.74 9.23 45.41
N LYS A 227 -15.54 9.33 44.08
CA LYS A 227 -14.66 8.39 43.36
C LYS A 227 -13.24 8.51 43.93
N ARG A 228 -12.67 7.39 44.37
CA ARG A 228 -11.29 7.32 44.88
C ARG A 228 -10.24 7.45 43.76
N THR A 229 -10.62 7.15 42.52
CA THR A 229 -9.71 7.13 41.36
C THR A 229 -10.32 7.92 40.22
N GLU A 230 -9.58 8.90 39.70
CA GLU A 230 -9.97 9.63 38.50
C GLU A 230 -9.68 8.76 37.26
N THR A 231 -10.70 8.12 36.71
CA THR A 231 -10.60 7.54 35.38
C THR A 231 -10.74 8.67 34.37
N PHE A 232 -9.67 8.98 33.63
CA PHE A 232 -9.60 9.99 32.55
C PHE A 232 -10.54 9.71 31.35
N ALA A 233 -11.60 8.94 31.52
CA ALA A 233 -12.53 8.55 30.46
C ALA A 233 -13.41 9.70 29.95
N GLY A 234 -13.49 10.82 30.69
CA GLY A 234 -14.28 12.00 30.30
C GLY A 234 -13.47 13.19 29.76
N VAL A 235 -12.14 13.16 29.89
CA VAL A 235 -11.26 14.23 29.40
C VAL A 235 -10.67 13.76 28.08
N ASP A 236 -11.00 14.45 26.98
CA ASP A 236 -10.32 14.27 25.70
C ASP A 236 -8.84 14.60 25.88
N TRP A 237 -8.02 13.59 26.18
CA TRP A 237 -6.59 13.76 26.44
C TRP A 237 -5.84 14.42 25.27
N ARG A 238 -6.42 14.36 24.05
CA ARG A 238 -5.93 15.07 22.87
C ARG A 238 -6.01 16.60 23.01
N LYS A 239 -7.03 17.13 23.70
CA LYS A 239 -7.16 18.57 23.95
C LYS A 239 -6.19 19.05 25.02
N THR A 240 -5.94 18.25 26.05
CA THR A 240 -4.96 18.58 27.10
C THR A 240 -3.52 18.46 26.59
N LEU A 241 -3.23 17.54 25.67
CA LEU A 241 -1.92 17.46 25.03
C LEU A 241 -1.61 18.70 24.16
N SER A 242 -2.62 19.29 23.51
CA SER A 242 -2.44 20.51 22.73
C SER A 242 -2.13 21.75 23.59
N GLN A 243 -2.46 21.74 24.89
CA GLN A 243 -2.17 22.85 25.81
C GLN A 243 -0.76 22.74 26.43
N HIS A 244 -0.16 21.55 26.42
CA HIS A 244 1.21 21.31 26.91
C HIS A 244 2.24 21.14 25.78
N ALA A 245 1.81 21.05 24.52
CA ALA A 245 2.69 21.27 23.38
C ALA A 245 2.98 22.78 23.25
N GLY A 246 3.85 23.28 24.13
CA GLY A 246 4.46 24.59 23.98
C GLY A 246 5.05 24.72 22.58
N ALA A 247 4.76 25.85 21.93
CA ALA A 247 5.32 26.18 20.62
C ALA A 247 6.85 25.94 20.63
N PRO A 248 7.42 25.34 19.58
CA PRO A 248 8.87 25.24 19.48
C PRO A 248 9.48 26.65 19.62
N PRO A 249 10.61 26.80 20.33
CA PRO A 249 11.24 28.09 20.51
C PRO A 249 11.48 28.71 19.14
N GLN A 250 10.85 29.87 18.89
CA GLN A 250 11.08 30.62 17.68
C GLN A 250 12.51 31.16 17.74
N GLU A 251 13.41 30.58 16.94
CA GLU A 251 14.66 31.22 16.59
C GLU A 251 14.32 32.52 15.85
N SER A 252 14.62 33.65 16.48
CA SER A 252 14.48 34.98 15.90
C SER A 252 15.56 35.17 14.82
N TYR A 253 15.20 34.95 13.56
CA TYR A 253 16.00 35.45 12.44
C TYR A 253 15.73 36.96 12.26
N PRO A 254 16.76 37.78 12.04
CA PRO A 254 16.58 39.21 11.81
C PRO A 254 15.73 39.44 10.54
N ALA A 255 14.77 40.35 10.65
CA ALA A 255 13.79 40.66 9.63
C ALA A 255 14.45 41.14 8.33
N GLU A 256 14.36 40.31 7.29
CA GLU A 256 14.58 40.74 5.91
C GLU A 256 13.38 41.58 5.45
N ALA A 257 13.66 42.74 4.87
CA ALA A 257 12.67 43.74 4.52
C ALA A 257 11.60 43.17 3.56
N PRO A 258 10.31 43.50 3.74
CA PRO A 258 9.26 43.04 2.82
C PRO A 258 9.44 43.69 1.45
N GLU A 259 9.72 42.86 0.44
CA GLU A 259 9.57 43.26 -0.95
C GLU A 259 8.10 43.64 -1.23
N PRO A 260 7.84 44.66 -2.08
CA PRO A 260 6.50 45.13 -2.33
C PRO A 260 5.66 44.02 -2.96
N ALA A 261 4.54 43.70 -2.31
CA ALA A 261 3.52 42.79 -2.80
C ALA A 261 2.98 43.28 -4.15
N GLY A 262 3.57 42.78 -5.24
CA GLY A 262 2.98 42.88 -6.56
C GLY A 262 1.69 42.08 -6.56
N ALA A 263 0.56 42.78 -6.64
CA ALA A 263 -0.74 42.17 -6.85
C ALA A 263 -0.67 41.24 -8.07
N PRO A 264 -1.22 40.02 -8.01
CA PRO A 264 -1.30 39.16 -9.18
C PRO A 264 -2.06 39.91 -10.29
N PRO A 265 -1.57 39.94 -11.53
CA PRO A 265 -2.28 40.59 -12.62
C PRO A 265 -3.64 39.92 -12.77
N ALA A 266 -4.70 40.73 -12.74
CA ALA A 266 -6.05 40.29 -12.98
C ALA A 266 -6.08 39.54 -14.33
N CYS A 267 -6.53 38.28 -14.32
CA CYS A 267 -6.56 37.43 -15.50
C CYS A 267 -7.66 37.83 -16.52
N ASP A 268 -8.35 38.94 -16.29
CA ASP A 268 -9.53 39.31 -17.05
C ASP A 268 -9.21 40.15 -18.30
N ASP A 269 -8.00 40.74 -18.40
CA ASP A 269 -7.66 41.64 -19.52
C ASP A 269 -6.99 40.94 -20.72
N ALA A 270 -6.49 39.71 -20.56
CA ALA A 270 -5.74 39.02 -21.61
C ALA A 270 -6.61 38.50 -22.78
N ALA A 271 -7.93 38.43 -22.60
CA ALA A 271 -8.85 38.02 -23.67
C ALA A 271 -9.18 39.17 -24.65
N ALA A 272 -9.17 40.42 -24.19
CA ALA A 272 -9.58 41.57 -25.02
C ALA A 272 -8.47 42.05 -25.98
N THR A 273 -7.19 41.83 -25.66
CA THR A 273 -6.07 42.29 -26.49
C THR A 273 -5.79 41.40 -27.71
N LEU A 274 -6.29 40.16 -27.71
CA LEU A 274 -6.12 39.21 -28.83
C LEU A 274 -7.13 39.43 -29.97
N GLU A 275 -8.29 40.02 -29.70
CA GLU A 275 -9.26 40.37 -30.75
C GLU A 275 -8.90 41.66 -31.50
N SER A 276 -8.28 42.65 -30.84
CA SER A 276 -7.87 43.89 -31.53
C SER A 276 -6.64 43.70 -32.44
N ALA A 277 -5.72 42.80 -32.10
CA ALA A 277 -4.53 42.52 -32.92
C ALA A 277 -4.82 41.74 -34.21
N LEU A 278 -6.02 41.14 -34.34
CA LEU A 278 -6.47 40.46 -35.56
C LEU A 278 -7.19 41.39 -36.54
N GLN A 279 -7.53 42.62 -36.14
CA GLN A 279 -8.18 43.62 -37.01
C GLN A 279 -7.19 44.53 -37.76
N ASP A 280 -5.96 44.68 -37.28
CA ASP A 280 -4.91 45.49 -37.93
C ASP A 280 -4.06 44.72 -38.97
N ALA A 281 -4.41 43.45 -39.25
CA ALA A 281 -3.68 42.59 -40.18
C ALA A 281 -4.42 42.31 -41.50
N ASN A 282 -5.45 43.09 -41.82
CA ASN A 282 -6.15 43.07 -43.12
C ASN A 282 -6.04 44.41 -43.84
#